data_AF-A0A7Z9VDJ4-F1
#
_entry.id   AF-A0A7Z9VDJ4-F1
#
_cell.length_a   1.000
_cell.length_b   1.000
_cell.length_c   1.000
_cell.angle_alpha   90.00
_cell.angle_beta   90.00
_cell.angle_gamma   90.00
#
_symmetry.space_group_name_H-M   'P 1'
#
loop_
_entity.id
_entity.type
_entity.pdbx_description
1 polymer ?
#
loop_
_entity_poly.entity_id
_entity_poly.type
_entity_poly.pdbx_seq_one_letter_code
_entity_poly.pdbx_strand_id
1 'polypeptide(L)'
;MAIKKSKVSRRKFLKTGTIAAGAGAATLAMPNVSMAKTTTLKVQAAWGGGIFLENAKSYVDRVNQMAGKGLKIDLLSVNSVVKT
;
A
#
# COMPACT_ATOMS: atom_id res chain seq x y z
N MET A 1 15.72 -20.06 52.43
CA MET A 1 15.61 -19.11 51.30
C MET A 1 14.25 -18.42 51.40
N ALA A 2 14.20 -17.17 51.84
CA ALA A 2 12.93 -16.49 52.12
C ALA A 2 12.32 -15.88 50.85
N ILE A 3 11.12 -16.31 50.47
CA ILE A 3 10.40 -15.80 49.29
C ILE A 3 9.74 -14.46 49.64
N LYS A 4 10.31 -13.36 49.16
CA LYS A 4 9.72 -12.02 49.27
C LYS A 4 8.52 -11.91 48.32
N LYS A 5 7.30 -12.07 48.84
CA LYS A 5 6.08 -11.84 48.05
C LYS A 5 5.84 -10.33 47.94
N SER A 6 6.17 -9.74 46.78
CA SER A 6 5.95 -8.31 46.54
C SER A 6 4.45 -8.00 46.53
N LYS A 7 3.95 -7.22 47.50
CA LYS A 7 2.56 -6.76 47.51
C LYS A 7 2.30 -5.86 46.31
N VAL A 8 1.43 -6.30 45.40
CA VAL A 8 0.95 -5.46 44.31
C VAL A 8 -0.04 -4.45 44.90
N SER A 9 0.39 -3.19 44.98
CA SER A 9 -0.43 -2.08 45.47
C SER A 9 -1.35 -1.55 44.37
N ARG A 10 -2.56 -1.09 44.73
CA ARG A 10 -3.51 -0.43 43.81
C ARG A 10 -2.86 0.71 43.02
N ARG A 11 -1.96 1.48 43.64
CA ARG A 11 -1.17 2.54 42.98
C ARG A 11 -0.25 1.98 41.89
N LYS A 12 0.35 0.80 42.12
CA LYS A 12 1.20 0.12 41.14
C LYS A 12 0.35 -0.38 39.96
N PHE A 13 -0.84 -0.92 40.24
CA PHE A 13 -1.81 -1.32 39.22
C PHE A 13 -2.26 -0.15 38.34
N LEU A 14 -2.62 0.98 38.95
CA LEU A 14 -3.04 2.19 38.25
C LEU A 14 -1.91 2.76 37.39
N LYS A 15 -0.68 2.88 37.92
CA LYS A 15 0.50 3.33 37.16
C LYS A 15 0.82 2.41 35.98
N THR A 16 0.78 1.10 36.17
CA THR A 16 1.06 0.14 35.09
C THR A 16 -0.06 0.16 34.04
N GLY A 17 -1.32 0.32 34.47
CA GLY A 17 -2.47 0.46 33.57
C GLY A 17 -2.42 1.73 32.73
N THR A 18 -2.02 2.87 33.28
CA THR A 18 -1.89 4.13 32.52
C THR A 18 -0.78 4.07 31.47
N ILE A 19 0.33 3.38 31.77
CA ILE A 19 1.44 3.21 30.81
C ILE A 19 1.01 2.28 29.67
N ALA A 20 0.33 1.18 30.00
CA ALA A 20 -0.21 0.26 28.99
C ALA A 20 -1.27 0.92 28.11
N ALA A 21 -2.14 1.75 28.69
CA ALA A 21 -3.15 2.51 27.94
C ALA A 21 -2.50 3.57 27.02
N GLY A 22 -1.44 4.25 27.47
CA GLY A 22 -0.70 5.21 26.64
C GLY A 22 0.03 4.56 25.47
N ALA A 23 0.62 3.38 25.67
CA ALA A 23 1.26 2.61 24.60
C ALA A 23 0.24 2.03 23.60
N GLY A 24 -0.91 1.54 24.08
CA GLY A 24 -2.02 1.10 23.22
C GLY A 24 -2.70 2.26 22.48
N ALA A 25 -2.77 3.45 23.09
CA ALA A 25 -3.24 4.65 22.42
C ALA A 25 -2.28 5.09 21.31
N ALA A 26 -0.96 4.94 21.48
CA ALA A 26 0.01 5.25 20.43
C ALA A 26 -0.12 4.31 19.21
N THR A 27 -0.46 3.03 19.42
CA THR A 27 -0.71 2.09 18.30
C THR A 27 -2.09 2.28 17.66
N LEU A 28 -3.10 2.74 18.40
CA LEU A 28 -4.42 3.09 17.87
C LEU A 28 -4.46 4.47 17.19
N ALA A 29 -3.59 5.40 17.60
CA ALA A 29 -3.52 6.76 17.06
C ALA A 29 -2.65 6.87 15.79
N MET A 30 -1.90 5.81 15.44
CA MET A 30 -1.21 5.75 14.15
C MET A 30 -2.14 5.15 13.10
N PRO A 31 -2.56 5.92 12.07
CA PRO A 31 -3.34 5.36 10.99
C PRO A 31 -2.52 4.25 10.31
N ASN A 32 -3.14 3.10 10.08
CA ASN A 32 -2.56 2.04 9.27
C ASN A 32 -2.53 2.51 7.80
N VAL A 33 -1.51 3.31 7.46
CA VAL A 33 -1.31 3.82 6.10
C VAL A 33 -0.80 2.68 5.25
N SER A 34 -1.71 2.01 4.56
CA SER A 34 -1.35 1.06 3.51
C SER A 34 -0.58 1.79 2.42
N MET A 35 0.72 1.54 2.34
CA MET A 35 1.53 1.94 1.20
C MET A 35 1.18 0.99 0.04
N ALA A 36 0.08 1.29 -0.65
CA ALA A 36 -0.43 0.46 -1.73
C ALA A 36 0.71 0.12 -2.72
N LYS A 37 0.96 -1.18 -2.92
CA LYS A 37 1.87 -1.67 -3.95
C LYS A 37 1.36 -1.15 -5.29
N THR A 38 2.22 -0.49 -6.07
CA THR A 38 1.87 0.00 -7.41
C THR A 38 1.24 -1.12 -8.21
N THR A 39 0.01 -0.89 -8.68
CA THR A 39 -0.69 -1.89 -9.49
C THR A 39 -0.26 -1.71 -10.94
N THR A 40 0.29 -2.77 -11.55
CA THR A 40 0.68 -2.76 -12.97
C THR A 40 -0.43 -3.39 -13.81
N LEU A 41 -1.08 -2.58 -14.63
CA LEU A 41 -2.07 -3.03 -15.60
C LEU A 41 -1.39 -3.27 -16.95
N LYS A 42 -1.43 -4.51 -17.44
CA LYS A 42 -0.96 -4.86 -18.78
C LYS A 42 -2.10 -4.75 -19.78
N VAL A 43 -1.94 -3.93 -20.81
CA VAL A 43 -3.00 -3.63 -21.79
C VAL A 43 -2.48 -3.92 -23.19
N GLN A 44 -3.13 -4.82 -23.92
CA GLN A 44 -2.81 -5.10 -25.31
C GLN A 44 -3.42 -4.02 -26.23
N ALA A 45 -2.60 -3.49 -27.15
CA ALA A 45 -3.09 -2.63 -28.21
C ALA A 45 -4.04 -3.39 -29.15
N ALA A 46 -5.08 -2.72 -29.64
CA ALA A 46 -6.00 -3.27 -30.64
C ALA A 46 -5.43 -3.24 -32.07
N TRP A 47 -4.44 -2.37 -32.32
CA TRP A 47 -3.86 -2.14 -33.65
C TRP A 47 -2.33 -2.12 -33.60
N GLY A 48 -1.70 -2.71 -34.62
CA GLY A 48 -0.25 -2.93 -34.66
C GLY A 48 0.56 -1.69 -35.02
N GLY A 49 -0.10 -0.58 -35.37
CA GLY A 49 0.55 0.65 -35.82
C GLY A 49 -0.44 1.79 -36.08
N GLY A 50 0.09 2.87 -36.66
CA GLY A 50 -0.67 4.06 -37.02
C GLY A 50 -1.04 4.95 -35.82
N ILE A 51 -1.87 5.96 -36.11
CA ILE A 51 -2.23 7.01 -35.15
C ILE A 51 -2.86 6.46 -33.86
N PHE A 52 -3.58 5.35 -33.94
CA PHE A 52 -4.18 4.77 -32.75
C PHE A 52 -3.16 4.15 -31.79
N LEU A 53 -2.11 3.51 -32.31
CA LEU A 53 -1.03 3.00 -31.47
C LEU A 53 -0.22 4.15 -30.86
N GLU A 54 0.01 5.22 -31.63
CA GLU A 54 0.67 6.44 -31.14
C GLU A 54 -0.14 7.14 -30.04
N ASN A 55 -1.46 7.23 -30.22
CA ASN A 55 -2.38 7.77 -29.21
C ASN A 55 -2.40 6.90 -27.96
N ALA A 56 -2.38 5.57 -28.10
CA ALA A 56 -2.34 4.64 -26.97
C ALA A 56 -1.04 4.80 -26.17
N LYS A 57 0.12 4.92 -26.84
CA LYS A 57 1.41 5.21 -26.18
C LYS A 57 1.34 6.55 -25.42
N SER A 58 0.88 7.60 -26.09
CA SER A 58 0.76 8.93 -25.49
C SER A 58 -0.18 8.95 -24.26
N TYR A 59 -1.29 8.19 -24.32
CA TYR A 59 -2.19 8.03 -23.20
C TYR A 59 -1.52 7.32 -22.02
N VAL A 60 -0.84 6.19 -22.29
CA VAL A 60 -0.13 5.42 -21.26
C VAL A 60 0.97 6.24 -20.61
N ASP A 61 1.74 6.99 -21.39
CA ASP A 61 2.78 7.87 -20.88
C ASP A 61 2.20 8.95 -19.96
N ARG A 62 1.12 9.61 -20.38
CA ARG A 62 0.43 10.61 -19.55
C ARG A 62 -0.08 10.01 -18.24
N VAL A 63 -0.70 8.84 -18.28
CA VAL A 63 -1.18 8.16 -17.07
C VAL A 63 -0.01 7.84 -16.15
N ASN A 64 1.07 7.25 -16.68
CA ASN A 64 2.25 6.90 -15.89
C ASN A 64 2.94 8.12 -15.26
N GLN A 65 2.94 9.27 -15.94
CA GLN A 65 3.47 10.52 -15.39
C GLN A 65 2.61 11.08 -14.25
N MET A 66 1.29 10.92 -14.31
CA MET A 66 0.36 11.48 -13.32
C MET A 66 0.06 10.53 -12.15
N ALA A 67 0.17 9.22 -12.35
CA ALA A 67 -0.30 8.22 -11.39
C ALA A 67 0.61 8.01 -10.16
N GLY A 68 1.81 8.59 -10.15
CA GLY A 68 2.76 8.45 -9.06
C GLY A 68 3.05 7.00 -8.71
N LYS A 69 2.74 6.59 -7.47
CA LYS A 69 2.93 5.20 -6.98
C LYS A 69 1.67 4.33 -7.07
N GLY A 70 0.53 4.87 -7.53
CA GLY A 70 -0.75 4.16 -7.49
C GLY A 70 -0.95 3.16 -8.62
N LEU A 71 -0.60 3.56 -9.85
CA LEU A 71 -0.89 2.80 -11.07
C LEU A 71 0.26 2.92 -12.07
N LYS A 72 0.58 1.81 -12.73
CA LYS A 72 1.41 1.78 -13.93
C LYS A 72 0.66 1.04 -15.03
N ILE A 73 0.63 1.60 -16.23
CA ILE A 73 0.15 0.89 -17.42
C ILE A 73 1.35 0.43 -18.24
N ASP A 74 1.33 -0.85 -18.64
CA ASP A 74 2.28 -1.49 -19.53
C ASP A 74 1.56 -1.84 -20.83
N LEU A 75 1.87 -1.09 -21.90
CA LEU A 75 1.25 -1.27 -23.21
C LEU A 75 1.96 -2.41 -23.96
N LEU A 76 1.21 -3.46 -24.26
CA LEU A 76 1.67 -4.59 -25.04
C LEU A 76 1.34 -4.40 -26.52
N SER A 77 2.16 -4.96 -27.40
CA SER A 77 1.85 -5.07 -28.82
C SER A 77 0.59 -5.91 -29.08
N VAL A 78 0.00 -5.75 -30.26
CA VAL A 78 -1.04 -6.67 -30.73
C VAL A 78 -0.51 -8.10 -30.70
N ASN A 79 -1.39 -9.07 -30.46
CA ASN A 79 -1.06 -10.50 -30.39
C ASN A 79 -0.18 -10.94 -29.20
N SER A 80 0.14 -10.04 -28.25
CA SER A 80 0.91 -10.41 -27.05
C SER A 80 0.14 -11.25 -26.02
N VAL A 81 -1.19 -11.18 -26.01
CA VAL A 81 -2.07 -11.90 -25.08
C VAL A 81 -3.15 -12.64 -25.85
N VAL A 82 -3.98 -11.91 -26.58
CA VAL A 82 -5.06 -12.47 -27.41
C VAL A 82 -4.61 -12.42 -28.87
N LYS A 83 -4.70 -13.55 -29.55
CA LYS A 83 -4.44 -13.65 -30.99
C LYS A 83 -5.63 -13.09 -31.75
N THR A 84 -5.36 -12.16 -32.66
CA THR A 84 -6.32 -11.51 -33.57
C THR A 84 -5.84 -11.64 -35.00
#